data_AF-A0AAD9KX20-F1
#
_entry.id   AF-A0AAD9KX20-F1
#
_cell.length_a   1.000
_cell.length_b   1.000
_cell.length_c   1.000
_cell.angle_alpha   90.00
_cell.angle_beta   90.00
_cell.angle_gamma   90.00
#
_symmetry.space_group_name_H-M   'P 1'
#
loop_
_entity.id
_entity.type
_entity.pdbx_description
1 polymer ?
#
loop_
_entity_poly.entity_id
_entity_poly.type
_entity_poly.pdbx_seq_one_letter_code
_entity_poly.pdbx_strand_id
1 'polypeptide(L)'
;MPEREVSSTPTAETFVDKSYQNAFMKRMHKQRQSDKYTDVTLQSSSVDIRCHRNVLAAASDYLNAMFQCDVEDPVQMNMKPEILTAIVDYIYTGEIELTVDNVESLVKACDVLQLDTLKTACESFMLKQVEPANCVGFFQFAASYHLDELQQKPRRMMRSEFKIVASTDDFKKLSCNELIGFIKDDKANVASEDVVFDAVLGTLGTGSPPWKRSLKQSACRFVRATACSI
;
A
#
# COMPACT_ATOMS: atom_id res chain seq x y z
N MET A 1 -20.60 62.85 37.61
CA MET A 1 -20.19 62.16 36.37
C MET A 1 -19.99 60.70 36.69
N PRO A 2 -20.61 59.75 35.96
CA PRO A 2 -20.07 58.41 35.83
C PRO A 2 -19.54 58.19 34.41
N GLU A 3 -18.44 57.46 34.35
CA GLU A 3 -17.61 57.18 33.18
C GLU A 3 -18.35 56.26 32.19
N ARG A 4 -18.19 56.55 30.89
CA ARG A 4 -18.66 55.68 29.81
C ARG A 4 -17.69 54.50 29.69
N GLU A 5 -18.16 53.29 29.93
CA GLU A 5 -17.51 52.07 29.46
C GLU A 5 -17.55 52.04 27.93
N VAL A 6 -16.37 52.16 27.32
CA VAL A 6 -16.19 51.96 25.87
C VAL A 6 -16.08 50.47 25.63
N SER A 7 -17.19 49.86 25.23
CA SER A 7 -17.22 48.47 24.75
C SER A 7 -16.43 48.40 23.42
N SER A 8 -15.23 47.82 23.46
CA SER A 8 -14.41 47.59 22.28
C SER A 8 -14.96 46.39 21.49
N THR A 9 -15.63 46.64 20.37
CA THR A 9 -16.00 45.60 19.40
C THR A 9 -14.77 45.20 18.57
N PRO A 10 -14.55 43.89 18.31
CA PRO A 10 -13.45 43.47 17.44
C PRO A 10 -13.73 43.90 15.99
N THR A 11 -12.75 44.56 15.36
CA THR A 11 -12.86 45.31 14.10
C THR A 11 -12.42 44.52 12.85
N ALA A 12 -12.28 43.20 12.94
CA ALA A 12 -11.84 42.37 11.82
C ALA A 12 -12.65 41.07 11.70
N GLU A 13 -13.15 40.80 10.51
CA GLU A 13 -13.82 39.55 10.12
C GLU A 13 -13.04 38.90 8.97
N THR A 14 -12.77 37.60 9.07
CA THR A 14 -12.11 36.84 8.00
C THR A 14 -13.15 36.17 7.11
N PHE A 15 -13.19 36.57 5.83
CA PHE A 15 -14.00 35.89 4.82
C PHE A 15 -13.34 34.59 4.38
N VAL A 16 -14.11 33.49 4.37
CA VAL A 16 -13.65 32.16 3.94
C VAL A 16 -14.58 31.64 2.84
N ASP A 17 -14.10 31.64 1.59
CA ASP A 17 -14.77 30.94 0.50
C ASP A 17 -14.43 29.44 0.53
N LYS A 18 -15.35 28.64 1.07
CA LYS A 18 -15.21 27.18 1.20
C LYS A 18 -15.10 26.46 -0.15
N SER A 19 -15.50 27.09 -1.25
CA SER A 19 -15.49 26.48 -2.59
C SER A 19 -14.24 26.80 -3.41
N TYR A 20 -13.44 27.78 -2.96
CA TYR A 20 -12.32 28.33 -3.72
C TYR A 20 -11.31 27.28 -4.16
N GLN A 21 -10.84 26.43 -3.23
CA GLN A 21 -9.85 25.39 -3.51
C GLN A 21 -10.33 24.39 -4.58
N ASN A 22 -11.56 23.90 -4.44
CA ASN A 22 -12.15 22.98 -5.41
C ASN A 22 -12.36 23.64 -6.78
N ALA A 23 -12.83 24.89 -6.82
CA ALA A 23 -13.00 25.62 -8.06
C ALA A 23 -11.65 25.94 -8.73
N PHE A 24 -10.62 26.24 -7.95
CA PHE A 24 -9.26 26.46 -8.41
C PHE A 24 -8.68 25.20 -9.05
N MET A 25 -8.74 24.05 -8.36
CA MET A 25 -8.23 22.78 -8.89
C MET A 25 -8.97 22.34 -10.16
N LYS A 26 -10.29 22.53 -10.24
CA LYS A 26 -11.06 22.29 -11.48
C LYS A 26 -10.57 23.15 -12.66
N ARG A 27 -10.18 24.40 -12.41
CA ARG A 27 -9.62 25.28 -13.45
C ARG A 27 -8.21 24.84 -13.85
N MET A 28 -7.37 24.45 -12.89
CA MET A 28 -6.03 23.89 -13.16
C MET A 28 -6.12 22.61 -14.01
N HIS A 29 -7.08 21.73 -13.70
CA HIS A 29 -7.34 20.53 -14.49
C HIS A 29 -7.75 20.87 -15.93
N LYS A 30 -8.66 21.84 -16.12
CA LYS A 30 -9.07 22.32 -17.44
C LYS A 30 -7.90 22.93 -18.24
N GLN A 31 -7.01 23.65 -17.58
CA GLN A 31 -5.79 24.19 -18.20
C GLN A 31 -4.87 23.07 -18.68
N ARG A 32 -4.65 22.05 -17.85
CA ARG A 32 -3.90 20.83 -18.19
C ARG A 32 -4.47 20.14 -19.42
N GLN A 33 -5.79 19.89 -19.45
CA GLN A 33 -6.47 19.26 -20.59
C GLN A 33 -6.40 20.08 -21.89
N SER A 34 -6.10 21.38 -21.81
CA SER A 34 -5.90 22.26 -22.96
C SER A 34 -4.43 22.59 -23.21
N ASP A 35 -3.51 21.87 -22.57
CA ASP A 35 -2.04 22.08 -22.57
C ASP A 35 -1.58 23.50 -22.21
N LYS A 36 -2.42 24.30 -21.56
CA LYS A 36 -2.11 25.69 -21.21
C LYS A 36 -1.20 25.75 -20.01
N TYR A 37 -0.10 26.49 -20.13
CA TYR A 37 0.88 26.73 -19.06
C TYR A 37 1.59 25.46 -18.55
N THR A 38 1.52 24.37 -19.30
CA THR A 38 2.23 23.12 -18.98
C THR A 38 3.73 23.27 -19.25
N ASP A 39 4.54 22.85 -18.28
CA ASP A 39 5.99 23.07 -18.20
C ASP A 39 6.78 21.77 -17.93
N VAL A 40 6.11 20.62 -17.94
CA VAL A 40 6.72 19.29 -17.91
C VAL A 40 5.87 18.28 -18.67
N THR A 41 6.52 17.30 -19.28
CA THR A 41 5.88 16.12 -19.87
C THR A 41 6.29 14.88 -19.10
N LEU A 42 5.32 14.13 -18.56
CA LEU A 42 5.54 12.79 -18.03
C LEU A 42 5.32 11.78 -19.15
N GLN A 43 6.29 10.93 -19.42
CA GLN A 43 6.22 9.91 -20.47
C GLN A 43 6.21 8.52 -19.84
N SER A 44 5.31 7.66 -20.31
CA SER A 44 5.23 6.25 -19.92
C SER A 44 4.97 5.41 -21.15
N SER A 45 5.97 4.65 -21.62
CA SER A 45 5.95 3.73 -22.77
C SER A 45 5.34 4.28 -24.07
N SER A 46 4.03 4.50 -24.10
CA SER A 46 3.21 4.92 -25.23
C SER A 46 2.40 6.19 -25.00
N VAL A 47 2.46 6.81 -23.82
CA VAL A 47 1.65 7.99 -23.47
C VAL A 47 2.54 9.11 -22.95
N ASP A 48 2.30 10.31 -23.49
CA ASP A 48 2.89 11.57 -23.04
C ASP A 48 1.81 12.43 -22.39
N ILE A 49 2.06 12.87 -21.16
CA ILE A 49 1.12 13.66 -20.38
C ILE A 49 1.77 15.00 -20.03
N ARG A 50 1.27 16.07 -20.65
CA ARG A 50 1.67 17.44 -20.29
C ARG A 50 1.01 17.87 -19.00
N CYS A 51 1.81 18.43 -18.09
CA CYS A 51 1.41 18.77 -16.73
C CYS A 51 2.05 20.08 -16.27
N HIS A 52 1.58 20.58 -15.13
CA HIS A 52 2.21 21.68 -14.41
C HIS A 52 3.11 21.12 -13.29
N ARG A 53 4.40 21.45 -13.30
CA ARG A 53 5.40 21.03 -12.30
C ARG A 53 4.97 21.40 -10.89
N ASN A 54 4.45 22.61 -10.71
CA ASN A 54 4.02 23.11 -9.40
C ASN A 54 2.89 22.27 -8.78
N VAL A 55 1.90 21.85 -9.57
CA VAL A 55 0.78 21.02 -9.10
C VAL A 55 1.29 19.62 -8.74
N LEU A 56 2.15 19.04 -9.57
CA LEU A 56 2.75 17.74 -9.32
C LEU A 56 3.65 17.74 -8.07
N ALA A 57 4.50 18.76 -7.92
CA ALA A 57 5.37 18.93 -6.75
C ALA A 57 4.58 19.16 -5.46
N ALA A 58 3.46 19.90 -5.52
CA ALA A 58 2.61 20.12 -4.35
C ALA A 58 1.90 18.83 -3.89
N ALA A 59 1.68 17.87 -4.80
CA ALA A 59 0.97 16.64 -4.50
C ALA A 59 1.89 15.45 -4.14
N SER A 60 3.15 15.48 -4.58
CA SER A 60 4.10 14.36 -4.46
C SER A 60 5.47 14.85 -3.99
N ASP A 61 5.90 14.37 -2.83
CA ASP A 61 7.23 14.69 -2.28
C ASP A 61 8.37 14.17 -3.17
N TYR A 62 8.18 13.01 -3.80
CA TYR A 62 9.11 12.48 -4.80
C TYR A 62 9.27 13.44 -5.98
N LEU A 63 8.16 13.88 -6.59
CA LEU A 63 8.21 14.80 -7.74
C LEU A 63 8.75 16.18 -7.33
N ASN A 64 8.43 16.64 -6.12
CA ASN A 64 8.98 17.88 -5.56
C ASN A 64 10.51 17.82 -5.46
N ALA A 65 11.06 16.75 -4.89
CA ALA A 65 12.50 16.55 -4.79
C ALA A 65 13.14 16.38 -6.18
N MET A 66 12.49 15.63 -7.06
CA MET A 66 12.97 15.39 -8.42
C MET A 66 13.07 16.69 -9.22
N PHE A 67 12.08 17.59 -9.16
CA PHE A 67 12.08 18.85 -9.89
C PHE A 67 13.01 19.93 -9.35
N GLN A 68 13.62 19.73 -8.17
CA GLN A 68 14.69 20.60 -7.66
C GLN A 68 16.03 20.34 -8.34
N CYS A 69 16.18 19.17 -8.97
CA CYS A 69 17.34 18.82 -9.78
C CYS A 69 17.08 19.17 -11.26
N ASP A 70 18.16 19.27 -12.04
CA ASP A 70 18.03 19.37 -13.50
C ASP A 70 17.55 18.02 -14.03
N VAL A 71 16.32 17.99 -14.55
CA VAL A 71 15.65 16.77 -15.02
C VAL A 71 15.36 16.87 -16.50
N GLU A 72 15.61 15.77 -17.20
CA GLU A 72 15.28 15.65 -18.61
C GLU A 72 13.75 15.75 -18.82
N ASP A 73 13.34 16.49 -19.84
CA ASP A 73 11.95 16.59 -20.30
C ASP A 73 11.90 16.00 -21.72
N PRO A 74 11.16 14.88 -21.94
CA PRO A 74 10.18 14.27 -21.05
C PRO A 74 10.77 13.42 -19.91
N VAL A 75 10.10 13.48 -18.76
CA VAL A 75 10.42 12.65 -17.58
C VAL A 75 9.89 11.24 -17.78
N GLN A 76 10.78 10.25 -17.83
CA GLN A 76 10.41 8.84 -17.98
C GLN A 76 9.83 8.26 -16.68
N MET A 77 8.62 7.74 -16.75
CA MET A 77 7.91 7.09 -15.66
C MET A 77 7.81 5.58 -15.90
N ASN A 78 8.48 4.79 -15.07
CA ASN A 78 8.50 3.32 -15.16
C ASN A 78 7.21 2.71 -14.56
N MET A 79 6.05 3.03 -15.13
CA MET A 79 4.75 2.47 -14.75
C MET A 79 3.86 2.25 -15.98
N LYS A 80 2.70 1.63 -15.79
CA LYS A 80 1.75 1.43 -16.89
C LYS A 80 1.10 2.76 -17.30
N PRO A 81 0.83 3.01 -18.59
CA PRO A 81 0.22 4.25 -19.06
C PRO A 81 -1.12 4.58 -18.38
N GLU A 82 -1.94 3.56 -18.13
CA GLU A 82 -3.26 3.72 -17.50
C GLU A 82 -3.13 4.16 -16.03
N ILE A 83 -2.10 3.65 -15.34
CA ILE A 83 -1.80 3.98 -13.94
C ILE A 83 -1.25 5.40 -13.84
N LEU A 84 -0.32 5.78 -14.73
CA LEU A 84 0.19 7.15 -14.77
C LEU A 84 -0.94 8.15 -15.02
N THR A 85 -1.81 7.86 -16.00
CA THR A 85 -2.96 8.70 -16.34
C THR A 85 -3.90 8.84 -15.14
N ALA A 86 -4.27 7.73 -14.51
CA ALA A 86 -5.16 7.74 -13.34
C ALA A 86 -4.58 8.54 -12.16
N ILE A 87 -3.27 8.44 -11.90
CA ILE A 87 -2.60 9.20 -10.84
C ILE A 87 -2.53 10.68 -11.17
N VAL A 88 -2.21 11.04 -12.41
CA VAL A 88 -2.21 12.45 -12.82
C VAL A 88 -3.62 13.03 -12.71
N ASP A 89 -4.65 12.29 -13.13
CA ASP A 89 -6.02 12.75 -12.95
C ASP A 89 -6.37 12.91 -11.47
N TYR A 90 -6.03 11.94 -10.62
CA TYR A 90 -6.18 12.03 -9.18
C TYR A 90 -5.52 13.28 -8.57
N ILE A 91 -4.30 13.62 -8.97
CA ILE A 91 -3.60 14.82 -8.46
C ILE A 91 -4.41 16.09 -8.73
N TYR A 92 -5.14 16.15 -9.84
CA TYR A 92 -5.89 17.35 -10.23
C TYR A 92 -7.35 17.34 -9.75
N THR A 93 -7.95 16.16 -9.55
CA THR A 93 -9.37 16.01 -9.22
C THR A 93 -9.61 15.59 -7.77
N GLY A 94 -8.65 14.93 -7.14
CA GLY A 94 -8.79 14.21 -5.87
C GLY A 94 -9.56 12.89 -5.98
N GLU A 95 -9.88 12.45 -7.20
CA GLU A 95 -10.74 11.30 -7.46
C GLU A 95 -10.00 10.22 -8.27
N ILE A 96 -10.19 8.96 -7.90
CA ILE A 96 -9.63 7.81 -8.62
C ILE A 96 -10.47 6.57 -8.38
N GLU A 97 -10.67 5.78 -9.43
CA GLU A 97 -11.40 4.52 -9.36
C GLU A 97 -10.46 3.38 -8.94
N LEU A 98 -10.79 2.69 -7.86
CA LEU A 98 -10.05 1.53 -7.38
C LEU A 98 -10.76 0.25 -7.82
N THR A 99 -10.03 -0.61 -8.53
CA THR A 99 -10.51 -1.90 -9.03
C THR A 99 -9.55 -3.01 -8.62
N VAL A 100 -10.00 -4.27 -8.66
CA VAL A 100 -9.15 -5.43 -8.36
C VAL A 100 -7.96 -5.50 -9.31
N ASP A 101 -8.13 -5.07 -10.56
CA ASP A 101 -7.09 -5.14 -11.60
C ASP A 101 -6.04 -4.02 -11.48
N ASN A 102 -6.42 -2.85 -10.94
CA ASN A 102 -5.53 -1.69 -10.90
C ASN A 102 -4.85 -1.47 -9.54
N VAL A 103 -5.46 -1.93 -8.44
CA VAL A 103 -5.09 -1.49 -7.08
C VAL A 103 -3.67 -1.88 -6.70
N GLU A 104 -3.18 -3.06 -7.11
CA GLU A 104 -1.79 -3.44 -6.87
C GLU A 104 -0.80 -2.55 -7.62
N SER A 105 -1.11 -2.19 -8.87
CA SER A 105 -0.25 -1.30 -9.65
C SER A 105 -0.28 0.13 -9.12
N LEU A 106 -1.42 0.57 -8.58
CA LEU A 106 -1.56 1.85 -7.90
C LEU A 106 -0.72 1.91 -6.62
N VAL A 107 -0.73 0.88 -5.78
CA VAL A 107 0.13 0.85 -4.58
C VAL A 107 1.60 1.01 -4.95
N LYS A 108 2.08 0.29 -5.97
CA LYS A 108 3.46 0.39 -6.46
C LYS A 108 3.82 1.81 -6.89
N ALA A 109 2.93 2.43 -7.65
CA ALA A 109 3.13 3.79 -8.12
C ALA A 109 3.05 4.82 -6.97
N CYS A 110 2.15 4.64 -6.01
CA CYS A 110 2.05 5.51 -4.84
C CYS A 110 3.29 5.43 -3.94
N ASP A 111 3.88 4.24 -3.82
CA ASP A 111 5.12 4.05 -3.05
C ASP A 111 6.30 4.82 -3.69
N VAL A 112 6.44 4.74 -5.01
CA VAL A 112 7.46 5.51 -5.76
C VAL A 112 7.19 7.01 -5.70
N LEU A 113 5.94 7.43 -5.93
CA LEU A 113 5.55 8.82 -5.97
C LEU A 113 5.32 9.44 -4.58
N GLN A 114 5.44 8.67 -3.50
CA GLN A 114 5.18 9.11 -2.14
C GLN A 114 3.77 9.74 -1.97
N LEU A 115 2.75 9.04 -2.49
CA LEU A 115 1.34 9.45 -2.39
C LEU A 115 0.64 8.68 -1.25
N ASP A 116 1.01 8.97 0.00
CA ASP A 116 0.60 8.17 1.17
C ASP A 116 -0.92 8.12 1.39
N THR A 117 -1.62 9.22 1.16
CA THR A 117 -3.09 9.27 1.27
C THR A 117 -3.75 8.30 0.29
N LEU A 118 -3.26 8.25 -0.95
CA LEU A 118 -3.78 7.33 -1.96
C LEU A 118 -3.37 5.88 -1.67
N LYS A 119 -2.14 5.67 -1.19
CA LYS A 119 -1.65 4.35 -0.76
C LYS A 119 -2.54 3.76 0.35
N THR A 120 -2.91 4.58 1.34
CA THR A 120 -3.83 4.21 2.44
C THR A 120 -5.24 3.87 1.93
N ALA A 121 -5.74 4.62 0.95
CA ALA A 121 -7.03 4.31 0.32
C ALA A 121 -7.00 2.98 -0.46
N CYS A 122 -5.89 2.70 -1.16
CA CYS A 122 -5.67 1.42 -1.83
C CYS A 122 -5.62 0.26 -0.82
N GLU A 123 -4.90 0.44 0.30
CA GLU A 123 -4.83 -0.53 1.40
C GLU A 123 -6.22 -0.85 1.96
N SER A 124 -7.02 0.19 2.23
CA SER A 124 -8.41 0.06 2.72
C SER A 124 -9.32 -0.68 1.73
N PHE A 125 -9.09 -0.50 0.42
CA PHE A 125 -9.81 -1.24 -0.61
C PHE A 125 -9.40 -2.72 -0.63
N MET A 126 -8.08 -2.99 -0.63
CA MET A 126 -7.53 -4.35 -0.60
C MET A 126 -7.99 -5.13 0.62
N LEU A 127 -8.06 -4.50 1.79
CA LEU A 127 -8.55 -5.11 3.03
C LEU A 127 -9.95 -5.71 2.88
N LYS A 128 -10.81 -5.14 2.05
CA LYS A 128 -12.18 -5.65 1.81
C LYS A 128 -12.20 -6.90 0.93
N GLN A 129 -11.14 -7.14 0.16
CA GLN A 129 -10.99 -8.25 -0.80
C GLN A 129 -10.22 -9.46 -0.22
N VAL A 130 -9.71 -9.36 1.00
CA VAL A 130 -8.97 -10.45 1.66
C VAL A 130 -9.89 -11.63 1.96
N GLU A 131 -9.58 -12.77 1.37
CA GLU A 131 -10.24 -14.06 1.51
C GLU A 131 -9.23 -15.16 1.86
N PRO A 132 -9.65 -16.30 2.44
CA PRO A 132 -8.73 -17.38 2.81
C PRO A 132 -7.89 -17.89 1.62
N ALA A 133 -8.44 -17.89 0.42
CA ALA A 133 -7.77 -18.34 -0.79
C ALA A 133 -6.61 -17.43 -1.23
N ASN A 134 -6.71 -16.11 -0.99
CA ASN A 134 -5.76 -15.09 -1.47
C ASN A 134 -4.95 -14.41 -0.35
N CYS A 135 -5.18 -14.79 0.92
CA CYS A 135 -4.59 -14.13 2.08
C CYS A 135 -3.04 -14.18 2.09
N VAL A 136 -2.43 -15.25 1.56
CA VAL A 136 -0.96 -15.37 1.49
C VAL A 136 -0.37 -14.34 0.54
N GLY A 137 -0.98 -14.17 -0.64
CA GLY A 137 -0.57 -13.16 -1.62
C GLY A 137 -0.67 -11.75 -1.04
N PHE A 138 -1.81 -11.42 -0.40
CA PHE A 138 -1.97 -10.13 0.27
C PHE A 138 -0.97 -9.91 1.41
N PHE A 139 -0.63 -10.95 2.17
CA PHE A 139 0.38 -10.86 3.23
C PHE A 139 1.76 -10.51 2.67
N GLN A 140 2.21 -11.20 1.62
CA GLN A 140 3.51 -10.94 0.98
C GLN A 140 3.54 -9.57 0.29
N PHE A 141 2.45 -9.19 -0.37
CA PHE A 141 2.31 -7.89 -1.00
C PHE A 141 2.39 -6.76 0.04
N ALA A 142 1.63 -6.89 1.13
CA ALA A 142 1.62 -5.92 2.22
C ALA A 142 2.97 -5.80 2.94
N ALA A 143 3.72 -6.90 3.03
CA ALA A 143 5.10 -6.90 3.54
C ALA A 143 6.07 -6.13 2.62
N SER A 144 5.88 -6.24 1.30
CA SER A 144 6.77 -5.61 0.30
C SER A 144 6.59 -4.10 0.21
N TYR A 145 5.39 -3.59 0.48
CA TYR A 145 5.04 -2.17 0.36
C TYR A 145 4.72 -1.50 1.70
N HIS A 146 5.08 -2.12 2.82
CA HIS A 146 4.87 -1.58 4.17
C HIS A 146 3.40 -1.17 4.45
N LEU A 147 2.46 -2.04 4.08
CA LEU A 147 1.02 -1.85 4.32
C LEU A 147 0.63 -2.54 5.63
N ASP A 148 0.79 -1.85 6.75
CA ASP A 148 0.69 -2.45 8.08
C ASP A 148 -0.71 -2.96 8.46
N GLU A 149 -1.77 -2.25 8.04
CA GLU A 149 -3.14 -2.69 8.31
C GLU A 149 -3.48 -3.94 7.49
N LEU A 150 -3.05 -3.95 6.22
CA LEU A 150 -3.20 -5.08 5.30
C LEU A 150 -2.31 -6.25 5.67
N GLN A 151 -1.24 -6.10 6.45
CA GLN A 151 -0.50 -7.26 6.97
C GLN A 151 -1.27 -7.98 8.09
N GLN A 152 -2.01 -7.24 8.93
CA GLN A 152 -2.63 -7.84 10.13
C GLN A 152 -3.81 -8.74 9.80
N LYS A 153 -4.70 -8.33 8.89
CA LYS A 153 -5.92 -9.10 8.58
C LYS A 153 -5.63 -10.46 7.93
N PRO A 154 -4.82 -10.57 6.86
CA PRO A 154 -4.42 -11.85 6.30
C PRO A 154 -3.67 -12.70 7.32
N ARG A 155 -2.77 -12.11 8.13
CA ARG A 155 -2.06 -12.85 9.19
C ARG A 155 -3.01 -13.48 10.21
N ARG A 156 -4.09 -12.79 10.60
CA ARG A 156 -5.14 -13.37 11.47
C ARG A 156 -5.91 -14.49 10.76
N MET A 157 -6.25 -14.30 9.49
CA MET A 157 -6.98 -15.26 8.68
C MET A 157 -6.17 -16.54 8.40
N MET A 158 -4.88 -16.42 8.14
CA MET A 158 -3.94 -17.55 8.00
C MET A 158 -3.91 -18.43 9.26
N ARG A 159 -4.18 -17.85 10.44
CA ARG A 159 -4.26 -18.61 11.70
C ARG A 159 -5.63 -19.25 11.92
N SER A 160 -6.72 -18.52 11.71
CA SER A 160 -8.07 -19.05 11.96
C SER A 160 -8.46 -20.13 10.95
N GLU A 161 -8.06 -19.98 9.70
CA GLU A 161 -8.44 -20.86 8.58
C GLU A 161 -7.24 -21.66 8.04
N PHE A 162 -6.27 -21.98 8.90
CA PHE A 162 -4.99 -22.58 8.48
C PHE A 162 -5.14 -23.80 7.56
N LYS A 163 -6.12 -24.68 7.81
CA LYS A 163 -6.35 -25.88 6.98
C LYS A 163 -6.64 -25.54 5.52
N ILE A 164 -7.44 -24.49 5.29
CA ILE A 164 -7.79 -24.02 3.95
C ILE A 164 -6.56 -23.37 3.33
N VAL A 165 -5.91 -22.47 4.07
CA VAL A 165 -4.74 -21.73 3.59
C VAL A 165 -3.57 -22.65 3.26
N ALA A 166 -3.28 -23.65 4.11
CA ALA A 166 -2.19 -24.60 3.89
C ALA A 166 -2.38 -25.46 2.62
N SER A 167 -3.63 -25.58 2.16
CA SER A 167 -3.95 -26.32 0.93
C SER A 167 -3.74 -25.50 -0.34
N THR A 168 -3.66 -24.17 -0.23
CA THR A 168 -3.49 -23.27 -1.39
C THR A 168 -2.09 -23.35 -1.96
N ASP A 169 -1.96 -23.11 -3.27
CA ASP A 169 -0.66 -23.15 -3.93
C ASP A 169 0.25 -21.98 -3.53
N ASP A 170 -0.33 -20.86 -3.10
CA ASP A 170 0.44 -19.71 -2.62
C ASP A 170 1.10 -20.00 -1.27
N PHE A 171 0.43 -20.73 -0.38
CA PHE A 171 1.05 -21.20 0.86
C PHE A 171 2.21 -22.17 0.56
N LYS A 172 2.08 -23.01 -0.46
CA LYS A 172 3.14 -23.95 -0.86
C LYS A 172 4.39 -23.28 -1.42
N LYS A 173 4.25 -22.05 -1.93
CA LYS A 173 5.35 -21.24 -2.47
C LYS A 173 6.07 -20.40 -1.43
N LEU A 174 5.58 -20.35 -0.18
CA LEU A 174 6.22 -19.60 0.89
C LEU A 174 7.66 -20.07 1.12
N SER A 175 8.56 -19.10 1.29
CA SER A 175 9.95 -19.40 1.63
C SER A 175 10.05 -19.96 3.06
N CYS A 176 11.14 -20.67 3.33
CA CYS A 176 11.40 -21.20 4.67
C CYS A 176 11.47 -20.09 5.73
N ASN A 177 11.95 -18.90 5.38
CA ASN A 177 12.03 -17.77 6.32
C ASN A 177 10.65 -17.20 6.65
N GLU A 178 9.76 -17.09 5.67
CA GLU A 178 8.37 -16.66 5.89
C GLU A 178 7.59 -17.67 6.71
N LEU A 179 7.76 -18.98 6.43
CA LEU A 179 7.19 -20.05 7.22
C LEU A 179 7.71 -20.04 8.67
N ILE A 180 9.02 -19.86 8.87
CA ILE A 180 9.59 -19.73 10.21
C ILE A 180 9.04 -18.48 10.92
N GLY A 181 8.92 -17.35 10.23
CA GLY A 181 8.35 -16.12 10.78
C GLY A 181 6.90 -16.30 11.21
N PHE A 182 6.13 -17.06 10.43
CA PHE A 182 4.75 -17.43 10.75
C PHE A 182 4.66 -18.42 11.92
N ILE A 183 5.55 -19.42 11.99
CA ILE A 183 5.54 -20.44 13.05
C ILE A 183 6.07 -19.89 14.38
N LYS A 184 7.07 -19.00 14.37
CA LYS A 184 7.63 -18.36 15.57
C LYS A 184 6.67 -17.35 16.21
N ASP A 185 5.58 -17.05 15.55
CA ASP A 185 4.52 -16.22 16.07
C ASP A 185 3.67 -17.05 17.04
N ASP A 186 4.03 -17.02 18.33
CA ASP A 186 3.46 -17.78 19.47
C ASP A 186 1.92 -17.73 19.62
N LYS A 187 1.21 -17.04 18.74
CA LYS A 187 -0.25 -16.88 18.73
C LYS A 187 -0.91 -17.57 17.53
N ALA A 188 -0.20 -18.45 16.81
CA ALA A 188 -0.82 -19.31 15.82
C ALA A 188 -1.69 -20.36 16.56
N ASN A 189 -3.01 -20.19 16.52
CA ASN A 189 -3.97 -21.15 17.07
C ASN A 189 -4.03 -22.39 16.18
N VAL A 190 -2.94 -23.16 16.17
CA VAL A 190 -2.80 -24.36 15.36
C VAL A 190 -3.53 -25.48 16.10
N ALA A 191 -4.78 -25.73 15.73
CA ALA A 191 -5.58 -26.83 16.30
C ALA A 191 -5.01 -28.24 16.01
N SER A 192 -3.89 -28.35 15.30
CA SER A 192 -3.14 -29.59 15.10
C SER A 192 -1.76 -29.26 14.57
N GLU A 193 -0.76 -29.22 15.46
CA GLU A 193 0.66 -29.05 15.11
C GLU A 193 1.10 -30.03 14.01
N ASP A 194 0.46 -31.21 13.94
CA ASP A 194 0.61 -32.21 12.89
C ASP A 194 0.29 -31.69 11.48
N VAL A 195 -0.71 -30.80 11.34
CA VAL A 195 -1.10 -30.23 10.04
C VAL A 195 -0.11 -29.14 9.59
N VAL A 196 0.47 -28.38 10.53
CA VAL A 196 1.59 -27.48 10.21
C VAL A 196 2.82 -28.29 9.82
N PHE A 197 3.10 -29.37 10.55
CA PHE A 197 4.22 -30.25 10.26
C PHE A 197 4.07 -30.93 8.90
N ASP A 198 2.89 -31.48 8.59
CA ASP A 198 2.59 -32.11 7.29
C ASP A 198 2.56 -31.10 6.15
N ALA A 199 2.03 -29.89 6.37
CA ALA A 199 2.06 -28.82 5.38
C ALA A 199 3.50 -28.39 5.09
N VAL A 200 4.32 -28.16 6.12
CA VAL A 200 5.74 -27.83 5.97
C VAL A 200 6.52 -28.99 5.34
N LEU A 201 6.21 -30.25 5.65
CA LEU A 201 6.84 -31.39 4.97
C LEU A 201 6.40 -31.52 3.51
N GLY A 202 5.14 -31.21 3.21
CA GLY A 202 4.57 -31.19 1.87
C GLY A 202 5.17 -30.10 0.98
N THR A 203 5.46 -28.92 1.52
CA THR A 203 6.20 -27.85 0.81
C THR A 203 7.68 -28.17 0.60
N LEU A 204 8.24 -29.13 1.35
CA LEU A 204 9.65 -29.53 1.33
C LEU A 204 9.98 -30.76 0.45
N GLY A 205 9.07 -31.17 -0.43
CA GLY A 205 9.21 -32.35 -1.30
C GLY A 205 10.52 -32.46 -2.09
N THR A 206 11.26 -33.54 -1.82
CA THR A 206 12.39 -34.14 -2.57
C THR A 206 13.60 -33.28 -2.95
N GLY A 207 14.14 -32.49 -2.03
CA GLY A 207 15.52 -32.00 -2.11
C GLY A 207 16.07 -31.83 -0.70
N SER A 208 17.21 -32.43 -0.36
CA SER A 208 17.75 -32.42 1.00
C SER A 208 18.97 -31.52 1.15
N PRO A 209 18.82 -30.30 1.72
CA PRO A 209 19.94 -29.53 2.23
C PRO A 209 20.11 -29.66 3.77
N PRO A 210 21.33 -29.40 4.29
CA PRO A 210 21.73 -29.66 5.69
C PRO A 210 21.01 -28.82 6.76
N TRP A 211 20.30 -27.74 6.40
CA TRP A 211 19.54 -26.90 7.33
C TRP A 211 18.25 -27.54 7.85
N LYS A 212 17.79 -28.67 7.26
CA LYS A 212 16.60 -29.43 7.69
C LYS A 212 16.63 -29.83 9.17
N ARG A 213 17.83 -29.97 9.77
CA ARG A 213 17.98 -30.23 11.20
C ARG A 213 17.54 -29.06 12.07
N SER A 214 17.88 -27.82 11.70
CA SER A 214 17.51 -26.62 12.47
C SER A 214 16.01 -26.32 12.39
N LEU A 215 15.37 -26.58 11.25
CA LEU A 215 13.92 -26.42 11.08
C LEU A 215 13.15 -27.54 11.80
N LYS A 216 13.58 -28.81 11.69
CA LYS A 216 13.05 -29.89 12.54
C LYS A 216 13.26 -29.60 14.02
N GLN A 217 14.41 -29.06 14.42
CA GLN A 217 14.70 -28.79 15.84
C GLN A 217 13.93 -27.56 16.36
N SER A 218 13.62 -26.57 15.51
CA SER A 218 12.75 -25.44 15.85
C SER A 218 11.28 -25.86 15.89
N ALA A 219 10.81 -26.62 14.90
CA ALA A 219 9.47 -27.20 14.89
C ALA A 219 9.28 -28.18 16.07
N CYS A 220 10.23 -29.08 16.31
CA CYS A 220 10.20 -29.99 17.47
C CYS A 220 10.39 -29.28 18.81
N ARG A 221 11.10 -28.14 18.89
CA ARG A 221 11.15 -27.32 20.11
C ARG A 221 9.83 -26.60 20.36
N PHE A 222 9.17 -26.15 19.31
CA PHE A 222 7.85 -25.55 19.38
C PHE A 222 6.83 -26.58 19.88
N VAL A 223 6.78 -27.77 19.25
CA VAL A 223 5.94 -28.91 19.64
C VAL A 223 6.22 -29.39 21.09
N ARG A 224 7.46 -29.32 21.56
CA ARG A 224 7.82 -29.71 22.94
C ARG A 224 7.53 -28.65 23.99
N ALA A 225 7.47 -27.36 23.64
CA ALA A 225 7.24 -26.28 24.60
C ALA A 225 5.75 -26.21 25.03
N THR A 226 4.83 -26.50 24.13
CA THR A 226 3.37 -26.56 24.38
C THR A 226 2.93 -27.84 25.08
N ALA A 227 3.55 -28.98 24.79
CA ALA A 227 3.27 -30.26 25.47
C ALA A 227 3.70 -30.30 26.96
N CYS A 228 4.48 -29.33 27.44
CA CYS A 228 4.88 -29.18 28.83
C CYS A 228 4.03 -28.17 29.62
N SER A 229 2.99 -27.59 29.01
CA SER A 229 2.11 -26.57 29.63
C SER A 229 0.66 -27.06 29.85
N ILE A 230 0.41 -28.38 29.80
CA ILE A 230 -0.84 -29.02 30.23
C ILE A 230 -0.54 -29.96 31.40
#